data_AF-A0A521H468-F1
#
_entry.id   AF-A0A521H468-F1
#
_cell.length_a   1.000
_cell.length_b   1.000
_cell.length_c   1.000
_cell.angle_alpha   90.00
_cell.angle_beta   90.00
_cell.angle_gamma   90.00
#
_symmetry.space_group_name_H-M   'P 1'
#
loop_
_entity.id
_entity.type
_entity.pdbx_description
1 polymer ?
#
loop_
_entity_poly.entity_id
_entity_poly.type
_entity_poly.pdbx_seq_one_letter_code
_entity_poly.pdbx_strand_id
1 'polypeptide(L)' 'MKPVLLTLSLIAGVALAGGARAQDQADLVKKRDEKLAKPFVAHGGWITDYDQAREQAQKEGKPIFVYFTRSYAY' A
#
# COMPACT_ATOMS: atom_id res chain seq x y z
N MET A 1 40.77 7.69 36.30
CA MET A 1 39.96 6.70 35.57
C MET A 1 38.50 6.98 35.83
N LYS A 2 37.77 7.55 34.86
CA LYS A 2 36.31 7.76 34.93
C LYS A 2 35.70 7.47 33.56
N PRO A 3 35.25 6.24 33.28
CA PRO A 3 34.42 5.95 32.11
C PRO A 3 32.99 5.65 32.59
N VAL A 4 32.26 6.65 33.09
CA VAL A 4 30.87 6.46 33.59
C VAL A 4 29.91 7.53 33.03
N LEU A 5 30.25 8.17 31.92
CA LEU A 5 29.40 9.24 31.35
C LEU A 5 28.98 9.04 29.89
N LEU A 6 29.39 7.95 29.23
CA LEU A 6 29.09 7.71 27.82
C LEU A 6 27.98 6.69 27.55
N THR A 7 27.46 6.01 28.58
CA THR A 7 26.49 4.92 28.42
C THR A 7 25.02 5.35 28.46
N LEU A 8 24.70 6.61 28.79
CA LEU A 8 23.31 7.06 28.91
C LEU A 8 22.70 7.61 27.61
N SER A 9 23.52 7.96 26.61
CA SER A 9 23.01 8.62 25.39
C SER A 9 22.46 7.66 24.34
N LEU A 10 22.61 6.34 24.50
CA LEU A 10 22.19 5.35 23.49
C LEU A 10 20.72 4.91 23.65
N ILE A 11 20.09 5.13 24.81
CA ILE A 11 18.72 4.65 25.08
C ILE A 11 17.64 5.63 24.56
N ALA A 12 17.99 6.89 24.30
CA ALA A 12 17.04 7.91 23.83
C ALA A 12 16.72 7.84 22.32
N GLY A 13 17.49 7.08 21.53
CA GLY A 13 17.31 7.03 20.07
C GLY A 13 16.19 6.10 19.57
N VAL A 14 15.75 5.13 20.37
CA VAL A 14 14.79 4.09 19.93
C VAL A 14 13.32 4.50 20.15
N ALA A 15 13.04 5.49 20.99
CA ALA A 15 11.66 5.90 21.29
C ALA A 15 10.96 6.65 20.13
N LEU A 16 11.71 7.16 19.14
CA LEU A 16 11.15 7.81 17.95
C LEU A 16 10.86 6.85 16.79
N ALA A 17 11.19 5.56 16.92
CA ALA A 17 10.70 4.52 16.02
C ALA A 17 9.26 4.08 16.33
N GLY A 18 8.54 4.89 17.10
CA GLY A 18 7.14 4.71 17.49
C GLY A 18 6.22 4.75 16.27
N GLY A 19 6.03 3.57 15.67
CA GLY A 19 4.86 3.19 14.90
C GLY A 19 4.52 4.10 13.72
N ALA A 20 4.93 3.68 12.52
CA ALA A 20 3.99 3.78 11.41
C ALA A 20 2.69 3.15 11.92
N ARG A 21 1.69 3.98 12.27
CA ARG A 21 0.42 3.48 12.79
C ARG A 21 -0.08 2.48 11.77
N ALA A 22 -0.18 1.21 12.16
CA ALA A 22 -0.78 0.19 11.33
C ALA A 22 -2.17 0.74 10.95
N GLN A 23 -2.34 1.10 9.68
CA GLN A 23 -3.65 1.57 9.22
C GLN A 23 -4.64 0.46 9.51
N ASP A 24 -5.81 0.82 10.05
CA ASP A 24 -6.86 -0.15 10.27
C ASP A 24 -7.20 -0.82 8.92
N GLN A 25 -7.13 -2.13 8.94
CA GLN A 25 -7.36 -2.97 7.78
C GLN A 25 -8.81 -2.85 7.31
N ALA A 26 -9.77 -2.68 8.24
CA ALA A 26 -11.16 -2.43 7.91
C ALA A 26 -11.34 -1.10 7.17
N ASP A 27 -10.64 -0.04 7.59
CA ASP A 27 -10.64 1.25 6.91
C ASP A 27 -10.02 1.17 5.51
N LEU A 28 -8.96 0.38 5.33
CA LEU A 28 -8.33 0.15 4.03
C LEU A 28 -9.25 -0.58 3.06
N VAL A 29 -9.94 -1.61 3.55
CA VAL A 29 -10.99 -2.34 2.82
C VAL A 29 -12.10 -1.38 2.39
N LYS A 30 -12.65 -0.59 3.31
CA LYS A 30 -13.68 0.40 3.01
C LYS A 30 -13.24 1.39 1.94
N LYS A 31 -12.03 1.96 2.06
CA LYS A 31 -11.48 2.90 1.08
C LYS A 31 -11.26 2.27 -0.30
N ARG A 32 -10.91 0.99 -0.37
CA ARG A 32 -10.81 0.25 -1.64
C ARG A 32 -12.19 0.12 -2.26
N ASP A 33 -13.18 -0.33 -1.49
CA ASP A 33 -14.53 -0.59 -2.00
C ASP A 33 -15.18 0.72 -2.49
N GLU A 34 -15.01 1.83 -1.75
CA GLU A 34 -15.43 3.17 -2.18
C GLU A 34 -14.77 3.64 -3.48
N LYS A 35 -13.49 3.29 -3.71
CA LYS A 35 -12.80 3.62 -4.97
C LYS A 35 -13.32 2.80 -6.14
N LEU A 36 -13.57 1.51 -5.93
CA LEU A 36 -14.13 0.62 -6.95
C LEU A 36 -15.54 1.06 -7.37
N ALA A 37 -16.31 1.63 -6.43
CA ALA A 37 -17.63 2.18 -6.70
C ALA A 37 -17.62 3.52 -7.45
N LYS A 38 -16.47 4.20 -7.61
CA LYS A 38 -16.43 5.47 -8.35
C LYS A 38 -16.79 5.25 -9.81
N PRO A 39 -17.55 6.16 -10.46
CA PRO A 39 -18.00 5.99 -11.84
C PRO A 39 -16.89 5.67 -12.85
N PHE A 40 -15.72 6.28 -12.68
CA PHE A 40 -14.53 6.03 -13.51
C PHE A 40 -14.09 4.55 -13.52
N VAL A 41 -14.20 3.87 -12.37
CA VAL A 41 -13.84 2.45 -12.25
C VAL A 41 -15.05 1.57 -12.59
N ALA A 42 -16.21 1.84 -11.99
CA ALA A 42 -17.41 1.03 -12.13
C ALA A 42 -17.95 0.96 -13.57
N HIS A 43 -17.77 2.02 -14.37
CA HIS A 43 -18.26 2.08 -15.75
C HIS A 43 -17.14 2.12 -16.79
N GLY A 44 -15.87 2.07 -16.37
CA GLY A 44 -14.71 2.16 -17.26
C GLY A 44 -14.32 0.85 -17.95
N GLY A 45 -14.97 -0.27 -17.62
CA GLY A 45 -14.64 -1.58 -18.19
C GLY A 45 -13.28 -2.13 -17.75
N TRP A 46 -12.83 -1.76 -16.55
CA TRP A 46 -11.53 -2.17 -16.01
C TRP A 46 -11.51 -3.66 -15.65
N ILE A 47 -10.41 -4.34 -15.97
CA ILE A 47 -10.03 -5.60 -15.34
C ILE A 47 -9.36 -5.24 -14.01
N THR A 48 -9.92 -5.69 -12.89
CA THR A 48 -9.44 -5.32 -11.54
C THR A 48 -8.42 -6.31 -10.98
N ASP A 49 -8.17 -7.41 -11.69
CA ASP A 49 -7.11 -8.38 -11.38
C ASP A 49 -5.92 -8.21 -12.33
N TYR A 50 -4.73 -8.03 -11.76
CA TYR A 50 -3.53 -7.75 -12.54
C TYR A 50 -3.06 -8.96 -13.36
N ASP A 51 -3.14 -10.17 -12.81
CA ASP A 51 -2.69 -11.38 -13.49
C ASP A 51 -3.60 -11.69 -14.67
N GLN A 52 -4.92 -11.53 -14.50
CA GLN A 52 -5.89 -11.61 -15.58
C GLN A 52 -5.63 -10.57 -16.67
N ALA A 53 -5.40 -9.31 -16.30
CA ALA A 53 -5.12 -8.24 -17.27
C ALA A 53 -3.84 -8.52 -18.08
N ARG A 54 -2.80 -9.04 -17.41
CA ARG A 54 -1.55 -9.43 -18.06
C ARG A 54 -1.75 -10.59 -19.03
N GLU A 55 -2.50 -11.63 -18.64
CA GLU A 55 -2.81 -12.77 -19.51
C GLU A 55 -3.58 -12.32 -20.76
N GLN A 56 -4.60 -11.47 -20.59
CA GLN A 56 -5.40 -10.93 -21.69
C GLN A 56 -4.52 -10.14 -22.68
N ALA A 57 -3.65 -9.27 -22.17
CA ALA A 57 -2.76 -8.46 -23.00
C ALA A 57 -1.73 -9.29 -23.77
N GLN A 58 -1.22 -10.38 -23.17
CA GLN A 58 -0.37 -11.35 -23.86
C GLN A 58 -1.11 -12.04 -25.00
N LYS A 59 -2.34 -12.48 -24.77
CA LYS A 59 -3.19 -13.09 -25.81
C LYS A 59 -3.49 -12.13 -26.96
N GLU A 60 -3.72 -10.85 -26.63
CA GLU A 60 -4.03 -9.83 -27.64
C GLU A 60 -2.79 -9.21 -28.31
N GLY A 61 -1.58 -9.48 -27.79
CA GLY A 61 -0.36 -8.85 -28.29
C GLY A 61 -0.32 -7.33 -28.09
N LYS A 62 -0.95 -6.82 -27.02
CA LYS A 62 -1.07 -5.37 -26.73
C LYS A 62 -0.36 -4.98 -25.44
N PRO A 63 0.11 -3.72 -25.30
CA PRO A 63 0.61 -3.22 -24.03
C PRO A 63 -0.54 -3.04 -23.01
N ILE A 64 -0.21 -3.13 -21.71
CA ILE A 64 -1.14 -2.87 -20.61
C ILE A 64 -1.01 -1.44 -20.11
N PHE A 65 -2.15 -0.78 -19.90
CA PHE A 65 -2.24 0.42 -19.08
C PHE A 65 -2.77 0.02 -17.70
N VAL A 66 -2.00 0.33 -16.65
CA VAL A 66 -2.35 -0.05 -15.27
C VAL A 66 -2.38 1.16 -14.37
N TYR A 67 -3.46 1.29 -13.59
CA TYR A 67 -3.63 2.35 -12.61
C TYR A 67 -3.69 1.76 -11.20
N PHE A 68 -2.62 1.97 -10.43
CA PHE A 68 -2.53 1.51 -9.04
C PHE A 68 -3.10 2.54 -8.07
N THR A 69 -3.83 2.08 -7.05
CA THR A 69 -4.30 2.95 -5.96
C THR A 69 -3.66 2.57 -4.62
N ARG A 70 -3.43 3.58 -3.77
CA ARG A 70 -2.76 3.46 -2.47
C ARG A 70 -3.64 2.95 -1.31
N SER A 71 -4.56 2.01 -1.55
CA SER A 71 -5.37 1.36 -0.50
C SER A 71 -5.05 -0.14 -0.46
N TYR A 72 -3.87 -0.48 0.05
CA TYR A 72 -3.41 -1.86 0.16
C TYR A 72 -4.17 -2.57 1.28
N ALA A 73 -5.29 -3.21 0.93
CA ALA A 73 -5.99 -4.11 1.82
C ALA A 73 -5.59 -5.56 1.49
N TYR A 74 -5.00 -6.28 2.45
CA TYR A 74 -4.75 -7.72 2.39
C TYR A 74 -5.82 -8.55 3.13
#